data_AF-A0A8H4P1Z2-F1
#
_entry.id   AF-A0A8H4P1Z2-F1
#
_cell.length_a   1.000
_cell.length_b   1.000
_cell.length_c   1.000
_cell.angle_alpha   90.00
_cell.angle_beta   90.00
_cell.angle_gamma   90.00
#
_symmetry.space_group_name_H-M   'P 1'
#
loop_
_entity.id
_entity.type
_entity.pdbx_description
1 polymer ?
#
loop_
_entity_poly.entity_id
_entity_poly.type
_entity_poly.pdbx_seq_one_letter_code
_entity_poly.pdbx_strand_id
1 'polypeptide(L)'
;MGLRSHFFSEAFDSQINEDDNFHQAMEQAKCLYMMKETADGHGLFATDFIKAGVRIIHEKPILTVSQAETKQKTEYRCVIDQVSRLSTKDQDRLMSLYHNPKKLREFSFLKGQSCQGTDIDAPLVLAKFYTNAASISAGGLECGLFTTFCRMNHSCTPNICWVYDQPTGFMDVYAVRDIAKDEEITNSYIEVATSHQTRVKELSNWGFTCGCPACEGPEASKHDKRRRRVVQIKGLLEIYNDAGKNGETPKFAEVPKTDMEALKLGEENICLLSEEGLVEQLGVTYGLCAKFAKRAGLRDLADDYEEKEFEILVITTGEYVE
;
A
#
# COMPACT_ATOMS: atom_id res chain seq x y z
N MET A 1 74.47 -11.65 -18.15
CA MET A 1 73.79 -10.34 -18.17
C MET A 1 72.32 -10.57 -18.42
N GLY A 2 71.51 -10.65 -17.36
CA GLY A 2 70.06 -10.74 -17.44
C GLY A 2 69.45 -9.36 -17.19
N LEU A 3 68.62 -8.90 -18.12
CA LEU A 3 67.77 -7.72 -18.09
C LEU A 3 66.43 -8.20 -18.69
N ARG A 4 65.23 -7.82 -18.28
CA ARG A 4 64.70 -6.94 -17.24
C ARG A 4 63.19 -7.28 -17.20
N SER A 5 62.65 -7.62 -16.04
CA SER A 5 61.21 -7.73 -15.79
C SER A 5 60.71 -6.45 -15.12
N HIS A 6 59.84 -5.70 -15.78
CA HIS A 6 58.95 -4.72 -15.16
C HIS A 6 57.71 -4.63 -16.01
N PHE A 7 56.54 -4.88 -15.42
CA PHE A 7 55.26 -4.18 -15.58
C PHE A 7 54.20 -5.01 -14.84
N PHE A 8 53.16 -4.36 -14.33
CA PHE A 8 52.06 -4.84 -13.47
C PHE A 8 52.20 -4.55 -11.97
N SER A 9 52.07 -3.28 -11.58
CA SER A 9 51.62 -2.88 -10.24
C SER A 9 50.67 -1.66 -10.23
N GLU A 10 49.86 -1.46 -11.27
CA GLU A 10 48.91 -0.33 -11.33
C GLU A 10 47.43 -0.75 -11.42
N ALA A 11 47.11 -2.04 -11.23
CA ALA A 11 45.73 -2.53 -11.34
C ALA A 11 45.05 -2.87 -10.00
N PHE A 12 45.66 -2.54 -8.84
CA PHE A 12 45.13 -2.92 -7.53
C PHE A 12 44.64 -1.74 -6.66
N ASP A 13 45.00 -0.50 -6.99
CA ASP A 13 44.57 0.69 -6.21
C ASP A 13 43.27 1.34 -6.73
N SER A 14 42.78 0.96 -7.91
CA SER A 14 41.52 1.49 -8.45
C SER A 14 40.27 0.71 -8.00
N GLN A 15 40.43 -0.55 -7.57
CA GLN A 15 39.31 -1.35 -7.05
C GLN A 15 38.98 -1.06 -5.59
N ILE A 16 39.96 -0.63 -4.79
CA ILE A 16 39.75 -0.28 -3.38
C ILE A 16 38.94 1.03 -3.24
N ASN A 17 39.07 1.95 -4.20
CA ASN A 17 38.32 3.22 -4.21
C ASN A 17 36.86 3.10 -4.71
N GLU A 18 36.52 2.08 -5.50
CA GLU A 18 35.12 1.84 -5.91
C GLU A 18 34.33 1.14 -4.80
N ASP A 19 34.94 0.20 -4.08
CA ASP A 19 34.32 -0.46 -2.93
C ASP A 19 34.18 0.49 -1.73
N ASP A 20 35.13 1.40 -1.49
CA ASP A 20 35.00 2.45 -0.46
C ASP A 20 33.93 3.49 -0.82
N ASN A 21 33.72 3.81 -2.11
CA ASN A 21 32.61 4.65 -2.56
C ASN A 21 31.26 3.94 -2.46
N PHE A 22 31.20 2.62 -2.66
CA PHE A 22 29.98 1.83 -2.44
C PHE A 22 29.65 1.71 -0.95
N HIS A 23 30.66 1.60 -0.09
CA HIS A 23 30.52 1.59 1.37
C HIS A 23 30.27 2.99 1.97
N GLN A 24 30.74 4.08 1.35
CA GLN A 24 30.37 5.46 1.71
C GLN A 24 28.99 5.88 1.18
N ALA A 25 28.52 5.29 0.08
CA ALA A 25 27.16 5.48 -0.45
C ALA A 25 26.08 4.71 0.34
N MET A 26 26.47 3.84 1.28
CA MET A 26 25.65 3.53 2.46
C MET A 26 25.70 4.68 3.48
N GLU A 27 25.66 5.91 2.99
CA GLU A 27 25.27 7.11 3.71
C GLU A 27 24.03 6.73 4.51
N GLN A 28 24.10 6.82 5.86
CA GLN A 28 23.02 6.44 6.76
C GLN A 28 21.70 6.89 6.16
N ALA A 29 20.92 5.95 5.60
CA ALA A 29 19.76 6.31 4.80
C ALA A 29 18.91 7.26 5.63
N LYS A 30 18.84 8.51 5.17
CA LYS A 30 18.24 9.58 5.96
C LYS A 30 16.80 9.17 6.26
N CYS A 31 16.48 9.01 7.54
CA CYS A 31 15.12 8.68 7.94
C CYS A 31 14.19 9.82 7.52
N LEU A 32 13.34 9.56 6.52
CA LEU A 32 12.45 10.55 5.91
C LEU A 32 11.23 10.88 6.79
N TYR A 33 11.07 10.17 7.89
CA TYR A 33 9.94 10.33 8.79
C TYR A 33 10.37 10.33 10.25
N MET A 34 9.52 10.92 11.08
CA MET A 34 9.59 10.84 12.53
C MET A 34 8.21 10.46 13.08
N MET A 35 8.20 9.71 14.17
CA MET A 35 6.96 9.40 14.88
C MET A 35 6.59 10.57 15.78
N LYS A 36 5.31 10.98 15.77
CA LYS A 36 4.75 11.96 16.70
C LYS A 36 3.49 11.37 17.34
N GLU A 37 3.18 11.79 18.57
CA GLU A 37 1.88 11.51 19.16
C GLU A 37 0.78 12.29 18.43
N THR A 38 -0.38 11.66 18.26
CA THR A 38 -1.57 12.22 17.62
C THR A 38 -2.80 11.93 18.49
N ALA A 39 -3.95 12.55 18.17
CA ALA A 39 -5.20 12.25 18.87
C ALA A 39 -5.59 10.76 18.78
N ASP A 40 -5.16 10.09 17.71
CA ASP A 40 -5.45 8.69 17.40
C ASP A 40 -4.29 7.74 17.79
N GLY A 41 -3.29 8.24 18.53
CA GLY A 41 -2.16 7.46 19.02
C GLY A 41 -0.83 7.99 18.51
N HIS A 42 -0.26 7.36 17.49
CA HIS A 42 0.99 7.80 16.87
C HIS A 42 0.80 7.92 15.37
N GLY A 43 1.44 8.92 14.76
CA GLY A 43 1.51 9.13 13.32
C GLY A 43 2.95 9.24 12.86
N LEU A 44 3.19 8.98 11.58
CA LEU A 44 4.48 9.29 10.93
C LEU A 44 4.38 10.65 10.26
N PHE A 45 5.41 11.48 10.41
CA PHE A 45 5.48 12.83 9.83
C PHE A 45 6.77 12.99 9.07
N ALA A 46 6.71 13.62 7.90
CA ALA A 46 7.89 13.85 7.07
C ALA A 46 8.90 14.76 7.78
N THR A 47 10.17 14.34 7.85
CA THR A 47 11.25 15.13 8.46
C THR A 47 11.74 16.25 7.54
N ASP A 48 11.55 16.06 6.23
CA ASP A 48 11.88 16.99 5.15
C ASP A 48 10.88 16.84 4.00
N PHE A 49 11.03 17.63 2.93
CA PHE A 49 10.25 17.46 1.71
C PHE A 49 10.53 16.09 1.07
N ILE A 50 9.48 15.33 0.78
CA ILE A 50 9.55 14.03 0.09
C ILE A 50 8.91 14.20 -1.29
N LYS A 51 9.67 13.93 -2.35
CA LYS A 51 9.18 13.97 -3.72
C LYS A 51 8.31 12.74 -4.00
N ALA A 52 7.27 12.90 -4.84
CA ALA A 52 6.54 11.76 -5.40
C ALA A 52 7.48 10.70 -6.01
N GLY A 53 7.17 9.41 -5.82
CA GLY A 53 7.98 8.27 -6.25
C GLY A 53 9.12 7.88 -5.29
N VAL A 54 9.41 8.69 -4.26
CA VAL A 54 10.44 8.34 -3.27
C VAL A 54 9.96 7.21 -2.37
N ARG A 55 10.80 6.19 -2.19
CA ARG A 55 10.60 5.13 -1.20
C ARG A 55 10.83 5.66 0.22
N ILE A 56 9.81 5.59 1.05
CA ILE A 56 9.80 6.07 2.45
C ILE A 56 10.18 4.95 3.42
N ILE A 57 9.63 3.74 3.22
CA ILE A 57 9.82 2.59 4.12
C ILE A 57 10.22 1.38 3.27
N HIS A 58 11.16 0.60 3.79
CA HIS A 58 11.51 -0.75 3.34
C HIS A 58 11.58 -1.64 4.59
N GLU A 59 10.51 -2.38 4.88
CA GLU A 59 10.32 -3.10 6.16
C GLU A 59 9.98 -4.57 5.94
N LYS A 60 10.60 -5.46 6.74
CA LYS A 60 10.14 -6.86 6.87
C LYS A 60 9.05 -6.96 7.93
N PRO A 61 8.04 -7.82 7.73
CA PRO A 61 7.07 -8.10 8.77
C PRO A 61 7.77 -8.77 9.95
N ILE A 62 7.37 -8.42 11.18
CA ILE A 62 7.80 -9.15 12.37
C ILE A 62 7.05 -10.47 12.51
N LEU A 63 5.84 -10.55 11.95
CA LEU A 63 4.96 -11.73 11.97
C LEU A 63 4.20 -11.83 10.65
N THR A 64 3.99 -13.05 10.17
CA THR A 64 3.16 -13.30 8.98
C THR A 64 2.26 -14.49 9.25
N VAL A 65 1.00 -14.44 8.81
CA VAL A 65 0.12 -15.61 8.84
C VAL A 65 -0.21 -15.99 7.40
N SER A 66 0.22 -17.19 7.01
CA SER A 66 0.02 -17.75 5.68
C SER A 66 -1.19 -18.68 5.60
N GLN A 67 -1.71 -18.90 4.39
CA GLN A 67 -2.75 -19.92 4.16
C GLN A 67 -2.30 -21.33 4.53
N ALA A 68 -1.02 -21.64 4.34
CA ALA A 68 -0.48 -22.95 4.66
C ALA A 68 -0.55 -23.24 6.16
N GLU A 69 -0.30 -22.21 6.99
CA GLU A 69 -0.42 -22.32 8.44
C GLU A 69 -1.87 -22.44 8.90
N THR A 70 -2.78 -21.65 8.31
CA THR A 70 -4.21 -21.67 8.71
C THR A 70 -4.93 -22.96 8.33
N LYS A 71 -4.39 -23.74 7.38
CA LYS A 71 -4.84 -25.12 7.09
C LYS A 71 -4.46 -26.12 8.18
N GLN A 72 -3.41 -25.85 8.95
CA GLN A 72 -2.90 -26.77 9.97
C GLN A 72 -3.44 -26.48 11.36
N LYS A 73 -3.72 -25.20 11.67
CA LYS A 73 -4.24 -24.75 12.95
C LYS A 73 -5.02 -23.45 12.79
N THR A 74 -5.79 -23.09 13.82
CA THR A 74 -6.55 -21.83 13.81
C THR A 74 -5.62 -20.63 13.71
N GLU A 75 -6.01 -19.61 12.93
CA GLU A 75 -5.21 -18.40 12.63
C GLU A 75 -4.65 -17.74 13.90
N TYR A 76 -5.49 -17.54 14.93
CA TYR A 76 -5.04 -16.93 16.19
C TYR A 76 -3.94 -17.73 16.88
N ARG A 77 -3.87 -19.06 16.69
CA ARG A 77 -2.81 -19.89 17.25
C ARG A 77 -1.50 -19.71 16.48
N CYS A 78 -1.56 -19.48 15.17
CA CYS A 78 -0.39 -19.10 14.37
C CYS A 78 0.30 -17.86 14.95
N VAL A 79 -0.49 -16.82 15.27
CA VAL A 79 0.01 -15.56 15.84
C VAL A 79 0.65 -15.80 17.22
N ILE A 80 -0.07 -16.45 18.14
CA ILE A 80 0.40 -16.71 19.51
C ILE A 80 1.72 -17.49 19.50
N ASP A 81 1.81 -18.54 18.69
CA ASP A 81 3.01 -19.39 18.63
C ASP A 81 4.21 -18.64 18.06
N GLN A 82 3.99 -17.77 17.07
CA GLN A 82 5.08 -16.99 16.47
C GLN A 82 5.67 -15.95 17.44
N VAL A 83 4.87 -15.36 18.34
CA VAL A 83 5.38 -14.40 19.34
C VAL A 83 6.46 -15.00 20.24
N SER A 84 6.36 -16.29 20.57
CA SER A 84 7.39 -17.00 21.35
C SER A 84 8.77 -17.04 20.68
N ARG A 85 8.81 -16.86 19.35
CA ARG A 85 10.02 -16.91 18.53
C ARG A 85 10.59 -15.52 18.22
N LEU A 86 9.87 -14.46 18.59
CA LEU A 86 10.35 -13.08 18.42
C LEU A 86 11.46 -12.76 19.40
N SER A 87 12.38 -11.89 18.99
CA SER A 87 13.32 -11.25 19.90
C SER A 87 12.58 -10.39 20.93
N THR A 88 13.16 -10.17 22.10
CA THR A 88 12.56 -9.24 23.10
C THR A 88 12.31 -7.85 22.50
N LYS A 89 13.21 -7.38 21.64
CA LYS A 89 13.05 -6.11 20.91
C LYS A 89 11.80 -6.11 20.02
N ASP A 90 11.54 -7.18 19.29
CA ASP A 90 10.36 -7.26 18.40
C ASP A 90 9.08 -7.52 19.18
N GLN A 91 9.15 -8.22 20.32
CA GLN A 91 8.05 -8.30 21.29
C GLN A 91 7.68 -6.90 21.79
N ASP A 92 8.65 -6.10 22.22
CA ASP A 92 8.41 -4.72 22.67
C ASP A 92 7.81 -3.85 21.55
N ARG A 93 8.32 -3.98 20.32
CA ARG A 93 7.77 -3.27 19.15
C ARG A 93 6.33 -3.68 18.88
N LEU A 94 6.00 -4.97 18.90
CA LEU A 94 4.62 -5.46 18.78
C LEU A 94 3.75 -4.87 19.88
N MET A 95 4.20 -4.97 21.14
CA MET A 95 3.43 -4.53 22.30
C MET A 95 3.26 -3.02 22.37
N SER A 96 4.09 -2.24 21.68
CA SER A 96 3.92 -0.80 21.54
C SER A 96 2.89 -0.37 20.47
N LEU A 97 2.31 -1.30 19.70
CA LEU A 97 1.27 -0.99 18.72
C LEU A 97 -0.08 -0.67 19.38
N TYR A 98 -0.89 0.15 18.72
CA TYR A 98 -2.28 0.37 19.15
C TYR A 98 -3.10 -0.94 19.05
N HIS A 99 -4.18 -1.04 19.83
CA HIS A 99 -5.18 -2.09 19.64
C HIS A 99 -6.57 -1.51 19.82
N ASN A 100 -7.50 -1.94 18.97
CA ASN A 100 -8.90 -1.58 19.15
C ASN A 100 -9.48 -2.33 20.37
N PRO A 101 -10.08 -1.64 21.36
CA PRO A 101 -10.70 -2.29 22.52
C PRO A 101 -11.81 -3.29 22.15
N LYS A 102 -12.47 -3.13 21.00
CA LYS A 102 -13.42 -4.13 20.47
C LYS A 102 -12.71 -5.46 20.17
N LYS A 103 -11.54 -5.41 19.52
CA LYS A 103 -10.73 -6.60 19.22
C LYS A 103 -10.26 -7.30 20.48
N LEU A 104 -9.85 -6.55 21.52
CA LEU A 104 -9.50 -7.17 22.79
C LEU A 104 -10.68 -7.94 23.43
N ARG A 105 -11.91 -7.42 23.30
CA ARG A 105 -13.11 -8.14 23.79
C ARG A 105 -13.41 -9.40 22.99
N GLU A 106 -13.19 -9.38 21.67
CA GLU A 106 -13.36 -10.57 20.81
C GLU A 106 -12.48 -11.74 21.27
N PHE A 107 -11.30 -11.48 21.81
CA PHE A 107 -10.36 -12.50 22.31
C PHE A 107 -10.45 -12.77 23.82
N SER A 108 -11.50 -12.30 24.49
CA SER A 108 -11.68 -12.48 25.95
C SER A 108 -11.77 -13.94 26.41
N PHE A 109 -12.10 -14.87 25.51
CA PHE A 109 -12.08 -16.31 25.79
C PHE A 109 -10.68 -16.88 26.07
N LEU A 110 -9.62 -16.12 25.77
CA LEU A 110 -8.23 -16.46 26.08
C LEU A 110 -7.69 -15.71 27.31
N LYS A 111 -8.55 -15.00 28.07
CA LYS A 111 -8.13 -14.20 29.22
C LYS A 111 -7.30 -15.02 30.22
N GLY A 112 -6.15 -14.50 30.59
CA GLY A 112 -5.20 -15.15 31.51
C GLY A 112 -4.28 -16.16 30.86
N GLN A 113 -4.33 -16.32 29.53
CA GLN A 113 -3.35 -17.08 28.78
C GLN A 113 -2.22 -16.18 28.28
N SER A 114 -0.99 -16.63 28.44
CA SER A 114 0.20 -15.98 27.87
C SER A 114 0.67 -16.70 26.61
N CYS A 115 1.38 -15.99 25.73
CA CYS A 115 2.11 -16.60 24.64
C CYS A 115 3.17 -17.56 25.20
N GLN A 116 3.26 -18.77 24.64
CA GLN A 116 4.10 -19.85 25.18
C GLN A 116 5.55 -19.38 25.37
N GLY A 117 6.11 -19.63 26.56
CA GLY A 117 7.50 -19.23 26.86
C GLY A 117 7.71 -17.74 27.09
N THR A 118 6.63 -16.95 27.25
CA THR A 118 6.67 -15.51 27.54
C THR A 118 5.61 -15.13 28.58
N ASP A 119 5.74 -13.94 29.17
CA ASP A 119 4.72 -13.34 30.04
C ASP A 119 3.73 -12.45 29.27
N ILE A 120 3.73 -12.52 27.93
CA ILE A 120 2.94 -11.63 27.08
C ILE A 120 1.50 -12.15 26.97
N ASP A 121 0.52 -11.33 27.35
CA ASP A 121 -0.91 -11.66 27.30
C ASP A 121 -1.38 -11.95 25.86
N ALA A 122 -1.85 -13.18 25.63
CA ALA A 122 -2.26 -13.65 24.31
C ALA A 122 -3.47 -12.88 23.73
N PRO A 123 -4.56 -12.60 24.48
CA PRO A 123 -5.63 -11.73 24.02
C PRO A 123 -5.14 -10.36 23.52
N LEU A 124 -4.21 -9.73 24.25
CA LEU A 124 -3.65 -8.43 23.87
C LEU A 124 -2.80 -8.51 22.60
N VAL A 125 -1.99 -9.56 22.44
CA VAL A 125 -1.24 -9.82 21.19
C VAL A 125 -2.20 -9.94 20.01
N LEU A 126 -3.26 -10.73 20.13
CA LEU A 126 -4.23 -10.90 19.06
C LEU A 126 -4.94 -9.58 18.75
N ALA A 127 -5.33 -8.83 19.77
CA ALA A 127 -5.95 -7.53 19.58
C ALA A 127 -5.05 -6.57 18.79
N LYS A 128 -3.74 -6.53 19.10
CA LYS A 128 -2.75 -5.74 18.36
C LYS A 128 -2.58 -6.26 16.94
N PHE A 129 -2.42 -7.56 16.76
CA PHE A 129 -2.27 -8.17 15.44
C PHE A 129 -3.46 -7.85 14.53
N TYR A 130 -4.68 -8.18 14.94
CA TYR A 130 -5.89 -7.98 14.13
C TYR A 130 -6.33 -6.51 13.99
N THR A 131 -5.71 -5.58 14.74
CA THR A 131 -5.92 -4.14 14.53
C THR A 131 -4.98 -3.58 13.46
N ASN A 132 -3.78 -4.15 13.31
CA ASN A 132 -2.69 -3.53 12.56
C ASN A 132 -2.24 -4.33 11.34
N ALA A 133 -2.44 -5.65 11.31
CA ALA A 133 -1.91 -6.51 10.26
C ALA A 133 -2.43 -6.08 8.87
N ALA A 134 -1.49 -5.91 7.93
CA ALA A 134 -1.80 -5.63 6.54
C ALA A 134 -2.01 -6.95 5.80
N SER A 135 -2.95 -7.00 4.86
CA SER A 135 -3.01 -8.15 3.95
C SER A 135 -1.84 -8.09 2.96
N ILE A 136 -1.09 -9.17 2.82
CA ILE A 136 0.12 -9.21 2.00
C ILE A 136 -0.03 -10.05 0.73
N SER A 137 -1.20 -10.66 0.50
CA SER A 137 -1.47 -11.46 -0.69
C SER A 137 -2.75 -11.04 -1.40
N ALA A 138 -2.78 -11.28 -2.71
CA ALA A 138 -3.97 -11.08 -3.52
C ALA A 138 -5.14 -11.90 -2.95
N GLY A 139 -6.26 -11.23 -2.68
CA GLY A 139 -7.47 -11.85 -2.14
C GLY A 139 -7.56 -11.93 -0.61
N GLY A 140 -6.63 -11.31 0.15
CA GLY A 140 -6.83 -11.17 1.59
C GLY A 140 -6.41 -12.38 2.43
N LEU A 141 -5.75 -13.36 1.83
CA LEU A 141 -5.60 -14.69 2.41
C LEU A 141 -4.35 -14.86 3.28
N GLU A 142 -3.45 -13.89 3.23
CA GLU A 142 -2.25 -13.82 4.07
C GLU A 142 -2.11 -12.41 4.62
N CYS A 143 -1.57 -12.30 5.82
CA CYS A 143 -1.37 -11.03 6.49
C CYS A 143 0.01 -10.94 7.16
N GLY A 144 0.52 -9.72 7.27
CA GLY A 144 1.81 -9.40 7.87
C GLY A 144 1.68 -8.25 8.87
N LEU A 145 2.44 -8.31 9.96
CA LEU A 145 2.51 -7.26 10.96
C LEU A 145 3.82 -6.48 10.82
N PHE A 146 3.70 -5.17 10.58
CA PHE A 146 4.81 -4.27 10.27
C PHE A 146 4.83 -3.13 11.28
N THR A 147 5.89 -2.99 12.07
CA THR A 147 5.83 -2.13 13.27
C THR A 147 5.97 -0.64 12.98
N THR A 148 6.61 -0.29 11.86
CA THR A 148 6.74 1.08 11.38
C THR A 148 5.59 1.43 10.47
N PHE A 149 5.27 0.60 9.48
CA PHE A 149 4.14 0.83 8.57
C PHE A 149 2.80 1.03 9.31
N CYS A 150 2.54 0.21 10.34
CA CYS A 150 1.31 0.31 11.13
C CYS A 150 1.21 1.57 12.02
N ARG A 151 2.17 2.50 11.93
CA ARG A 151 2.13 3.82 12.58
C ARG A 151 1.51 4.90 11.69
N MET A 152 1.33 4.63 10.40
CA MET A 152 0.67 5.59 9.52
C MET A 152 -0.82 5.60 9.80
N ASN A 153 -1.34 6.78 10.11
CA ASN A 153 -2.77 7.01 10.28
C ASN A 153 -3.53 6.91 8.95
N HIS A 154 -4.84 6.74 9.06
CA HIS A 154 -5.73 6.69 7.92
C HIS A 154 -5.99 8.08 7.32
N SER A 155 -6.02 8.16 5.99
CA SER A 155 -6.66 9.24 5.24
C SER A 155 -7.44 8.68 4.06
N CYS A 156 -8.62 9.25 3.75
CA CYS A 156 -9.33 8.92 2.51
C CYS A 156 -8.71 9.60 1.27
N THR A 157 -7.70 10.45 1.46
CA THR A 157 -6.82 11.03 0.44
C THR A 157 -5.37 10.77 0.90
N PRO A 158 -4.93 9.50 0.86
CA PRO A 158 -3.60 9.12 1.35
C PRO A 158 -2.50 9.77 0.50
N ASN A 159 -1.31 9.88 1.06
CA ASN A 159 -0.13 10.41 0.34
C ASN A 159 0.94 9.36 0.09
N ILE A 160 0.64 8.10 0.42
CA ILE A 160 1.46 6.95 0.10
C ILE A 160 0.65 5.85 -0.59
N CYS A 161 1.36 4.98 -1.29
CA CYS A 161 0.94 3.62 -1.60
C CYS A 161 1.99 2.66 -1.06
N TRP A 162 1.71 1.37 -1.11
CA TRP A 162 2.67 0.37 -0.67
C TRP A 162 2.49 -0.93 -1.44
N VAL A 163 3.58 -1.67 -1.56
CA VAL A 163 3.62 -2.99 -2.20
C VAL A 163 4.31 -3.97 -1.28
N TYR A 164 3.88 -5.23 -1.33
CA TYR A 164 4.56 -6.32 -0.64
C TYR A 164 5.16 -7.26 -1.68
N ASP A 165 6.48 -7.30 -1.74
CA ASP A 165 7.22 -8.20 -2.60
C ASP A 165 7.32 -9.57 -1.92
N GLN A 166 6.41 -10.46 -2.33
CA GLN A 166 6.31 -11.84 -1.85
C GLN A 166 7.64 -12.62 -1.94
N PRO A 167 8.35 -12.62 -3.10
CA PRO A 167 9.68 -13.20 -3.22
C PRO A 167 10.70 -12.77 -2.16
N THR A 168 10.84 -11.47 -1.88
CA THR A 168 11.86 -10.98 -0.93
C THR A 168 11.35 -10.88 0.51
N GLY A 169 10.04 -10.86 0.70
CA GLY A 169 9.36 -10.72 1.99
C GLY A 169 9.41 -9.30 2.56
N PHE A 170 9.56 -8.28 1.72
CA PHE A 170 9.61 -6.88 2.12
C PHE A 170 8.35 -6.12 1.71
N MET A 171 7.98 -5.16 2.54
CA MET A 171 7.04 -4.11 2.20
C MET A 171 7.80 -2.85 1.86
N ASP A 172 7.50 -2.29 0.68
CA ASP A 172 7.98 -1.00 0.24
C ASP A 172 6.83 0.01 0.25
N VAL A 173 7.09 1.21 0.79
CA VAL A 173 6.12 2.31 0.86
C VAL A 173 6.64 3.47 0.05
N TYR A 174 5.82 4.01 -0.86
CA TYR A 174 6.21 5.09 -1.77
C TYR A 174 5.30 6.30 -1.58
N ALA A 175 5.87 7.50 -1.70
CA ALA A 175 5.09 8.74 -1.78
C ALA A 175 4.37 8.81 -3.14
N VAL A 176 3.03 8.90 -3.16
CA VAL A 176 2.28 9.03 -4.43
C VAL A 176 2.13 10.48 -4.91
N ARG A 177 2.51 11.42 -4.06
CA ARG A 177 2.58 12.85 -4.35
C ARG A 177 3.69 13.47 -3.52
N ASP A 178 4.02 14.72 -3.80
CA ASP A 178 4.92 15.47 -2.94
C ASP A 178 4.32 15.61 -1.53
N ILE A 179 5.15 15.37 -0.51
CA ILE A 179 4.81 15.48 0.92
C ILE A 179 5.69 16.58 1.51
N ALA A 180 5.06 17.61 2.07
CA ALA A 180 5.79 18.72 2.67
C ALA A 180 6.48 18.29 3.97
N LYS A 181 7.55 18.99 4.35
CA LYS A 181 8.13 18.84 5.69
C LYS A 181 7.05 19.06 6.75
N ASP A 182 7.07 18.24 7.79
CA ASP A 182 6.10 18.21 8.89
C ASP A 182 4.66 17.83 8.49
N GLU A 183 4.41 17.46 7.23
CA GLU A 183 3.14 16.85 6.82
C GLU A 183 3.05 15.40 7.34
N GLU A 184 1.86 14.98 7.75
CA GLU A 184 1.60 13.60 8.18
C GLU A 184 1.62 12.65 6.97
N ILE A 185 2.32 11.54 7.11
CA ILE A 185 2.37 10.44 6.15
C ILE A 185 1.20 9.51 6.47
N THR A 186 0.24 9.42 5.55
CA THR A 186 -1.04 8.76 5.77
C THR A 186 -1.30 7.68 4.73
N ASN A 187 -1.79 6.53 5.21
CA ASN A 187 -2.19 5.39 4.40
C ASN A 187 -3.72 5.35 4.26
N SER A 188 -4.25 4.56 3.33
CA SER A 188 -5.63 4.12 3.39
C SER A 188 -5.76 2.74 4.06
N TYR A 189 -6.76 2.57 4.92
CA TYR A 189 -7.07 1.28 5.55
C TYR A 189 -8.17 0.52 4.80
N ILE A 190 -8.78 1.19 3.82
CA ILE A 190 -10.00 0.77 3.12
C ILE A 190 -9.90 1.14 1.64
N GLU A 191 -10.85 0.68 0.83
CA GLU A 191 -11.01 1.24 -0.52
C GLU A 191 -11.56 2.67 -0.41
N VAL A 192 -10.89 3.63 -1.05
CA VAL A 192 -11.21 5.06 -0.92
C VAL A 192 -11.97 5.61 -2.12
N ALA A 193 -11.90 4.93 -3.27
CA ALA A 193 -12.68 5.26 -4.47
C ALA A 193 -14.15 4.81 -4.33
N THR A 194 -14.78 5.14 -3.20
CA THR A 194 -16.16 4.77 -2.87
C THR A 194 -16.89 5.87 -2.09
N SER A 195 -18.20 5.71 -1.91
CA SER A 195 -19.04 6.71 -1.24
C SER A 195 -18.60 6.96 0.21
N HIS A 196 -18.83 8.16 0.72
CA HIS A 196 -18.57 8.52 2.11
C HIS A 196 -19.26 7.56 3.09
N GLN A 197 -20.50 7.16 2.81
CA GLN A 197 -21.22 6.19 3.63
C GLN A 197 -20.51 4.84 3.71
N THR A 198 -20.01 4.34 2.57
CA THR A 198 -19.22 3.10 2.51
C THR A 198 -17.92 3.25 3.31
N ARG A 199 -17.18 4.36 3.11
CA ARG A 199 -15.92 4.61 3.83
C ARG A 199 -16.13 4.67 5.35
N VAL A 200 -17.14 5.39 5.82
CA VAL A 200 -17.48 5.46 7.26
C VAL A 200 -17.86 4.09 7.81
N LYS A 201 -18.64 3.31 7.06
CA LYS A 201 -19.03 1.96 7.47
C LYS A 201 -17.81 1.04 7.61
N GLU A 202 -16.92 1.03 6.63
CA GLU A 202 -15.71 0.18 6.65
C GLU A 202 -14.74 0.60 7.77
N LEU A 203 -14.51 1.92 7.94
CA LEU A 203 -13.65 2.45 8.99
C LEU A 203 -14.17 2.22 10.42
N SER A 204 -15.45 1.95 10.60
CA SER A 204 -16.03 1.67 11.92
C SER A 204 -15.38 0.49 12.66
N ASN A 205 -14.65 -0.36 11.91
CA ASN A 205 -13.84 -1.46 12.43
C ASN A 205 -12.60 -0.99 13.22
N TRP A 206 -12.13 0.25 13.03
CA TRP A 206 -10.98 0.80 13.75
C TRP A 206 -11.35 1.66 14.96
N GLY A 207 -12.62 2.08 15.05
CA GLY A 207 -13.14 2.79 16.22
C GLY A 207 -12.85 4.29 16.25
N PHE A 208 -12.50 4.90 15.11
CA PHE A 208 -12.37 6.35 14.94
C PHE A 208 -13.31 6.86 13.82
N THR A 209 -13.47 8.19 13.73
CA THR A 209 -14.14 8.87 12.61
C THR A 209 -13.11 9.63 11.80
N CYS A 210 -13.10 9.47 10.48
CA CYS A 210 -12.08 10.07 9.62
C CYS A 210 -12.34 11.56 9.40
N GLY A 211 -11.45 12.41 9.94
CA GLY A 211 -11.49 13.88 9.79
C GLY A 211 -10.74 14.43 8.58
N CYS A 212 -10.39 13.60 7.58
CA CYS A 212 -9.62 14.06 6.42
C CYS A 212 -10.44 15.03 5.54
N PRO A 213 -9.78 15.82 4.65
CA PRO A 213 -10.47 16.80 3.79
C PRO A 213 -11.61 16.22 2.94
N ALA A 214 -11.51 14.95 2.50
CA ALA A 214 -12.56 14.30 1.72
C ALA A 214 -13.79 13.85 2.54
N CYS A 215 -13.69 13.85 3.87
CA CYS A 215 -14.78 13.47 4.77
C CYS A 215 -15.39 14.68 5.48
N GLU A 216 -14.55 15.61 5.97
CA GLU A 216 -14.99 16.74 6.80
C GLU A 216 -14.57 18.11 6.24
N GLY A 217 -13.85 18.16 5.13
CA GLY A 217 -13.42 19.42 4.52
C GLY A 217 -14.56 20.22 3.87
N PRO A 218 -14.32 21.49 3.51
CA PRO A 218 -15.31 22.36 2.87
C PRO A 218 -15.91 21.77 1.58
N GLU A 219 -15.15 20.91 0.90
CA GLU A 219 -15.51 20.28 -0.37
C GLU A 219 -15.92 18.80 -0.22
N ALA A 220 -16.17 18.32 1.02
CA ALA A 220 -16.51 16.92 1.29
C ALA A 220 -17.71 16.42 0.47
N SER A 221 -18.72 17.26 0.24
CA SER A 221 -19.87 16.91 -0.61
C SER A 221 -19.47 16.71 -2.09
N LYS A 222 -18.53 17.51 -2.61
CA LYS A 222 -18.01 17.33 -3.97
C LYS A 222 -17.16 16.06 -4.07
N HIS A 223 -16.33 15.79 -3.07
CA HIS A 223 -15.57 14.54 -2.97
C HIS A 223 -16.47 13.31 -3.01
N ASP A 224 -17.53 13.30 -2.19
CA ASP A 224 -18.49 12.19 -2.17
C ASP A 224 -19.22 12.04 -3.52
N LYS A 225 -19.64 13.15 -4.15
CA LYS A 225 -20.28 13.11 -5.46
C LYS A 225 -19.36 12.50 -6.53
N ARG A 226 -18.10 12.92 -6.59
CA ARG A 226 -17.12 12.37 -7.55
C ARG A 226 -16.87 10.89 -7.30
N ARG A 227 -16.62 10.49 -6.05
CA ARG A 227 -16.36 9.08 -5.71
C ARG A 227 -17.55 8.16 -5.95
N ARG A 228 -18.79 8.63 -5.76
CA ARG A 228 -19.99 7.89 -6.17
C ARG A 228 -20.03 7.67 -7.69
N ARG A 229 -19.65 8.68 -8.47
CA ARG A 229 -19.56 8.56 -9.93
C ARG A 229 -18.43 7.62 -10.36
N VAL A 230 -17.27 7.66 -9.70
CA VAL A 230 -16.16 6.71 -9.90
C VAL A 230 -16.64 5.26 -9.72
N VAL A 231 -17.32 4.96 -8.60
CA VAL A 231 -17.88 3.59 -8.36
C VAL A 231 -18.87 3.20 -9.45
N GLN A 232 -19.75 4.12 -9.85
CA GLN A 232 -20.72 3.86 -10.89
C GLN A 232 -20.03 3.51 -12.21
N ILE A 233 -19.06 4.32 -12.64
CA ILE A 233 -18.32 4.07 -13.88
C ILE A 233 -17.57 2.73 -13.79
N LYS A 234 -16.88 2.47 -12.68
CA LYS A 234 -16.18 1.20 -12.45
C LYS A 234 -17.11 0.00 -12.64
N GLY A 235 -18.28 0.01 -12.01
CA GLY A 235 -19.27 -1.06 -12.16
C GLY A 235 -19.80 -1.22 -13.59
N LEU A 236 -20.04 -0.11 -14.32
CA LEU A 236 -20.45 -0.18 -15.72
C LEU A 236 -19.36 -0.78 -16.62
N LEU A 237 -18.10 -0.40 -16.41
CA LEU A 237 -16.96 -0.92 -17.16
C LEU A 237 -16.67 -2.39 -16.84
N GLU A 238 -16.84 -2.82 -15.59
CA GLU A 238 -16.74 -4.24 -15.18
C GLU A 238 -17.79 -5.09 -15.92
N ILE A 239 -19.06 -4.67 -15.91
CA ILE A 239 -20.14 -5.37 -16.64
C ILE A 239 -19.84 -5.43 -18.14
N TYR A 240 -19.36 -4.33 -18.73
CA TYR A 240 -19.00 -4.30 -20.15
C TYR A 240 -17.88 -5.29 -20.48
N ASN A 241 -16.82 -5.29 -19.67
CA ASN A 241 -15.67 -6.16 -19.88
C ASN A 241 -16.04 -7.64 -19.74
N ASP A 242 -16.88 -7.99 -18.77
CA ASP A 242 -17.32 -9.36 -18.56
C ASP A 242 -18.30 -9.85 -19.63
N ALA A 243 -19.20 -8.99 -20.11
CA ALA A 243 -20.05 -9.31 -21.27
C ALA A 243 -19.19 -9.61 -22.51
N GLY A 244 -18.17 -8.78 -22.77
CA GLY A 244 -17.24 -8.99 -23.88
C GLY A 244 -16.50 -10.33 -23.83
N LYS A 245 -16.05 -10.77 -22.64
CA LYS A 245 -15.42 -12.09 -22.45
C LYS A 245 -16.35 -13.26 -22.76
N ASN A 246 -17.65 -13.08 -22.50
CA ASN A 246 -18.68 -14.10 -22.72
C ASN A 246 -19.26 -14.07 -24.15
N GLY A 247 -18.80 -13.15 -25.01
CA GLY A 247 -19.38 -12.93 -26.33
C GLY A 247 -20.80 -12.37 -26.30
N GLU A 248 -21.18 -11.75 -25.17
CA GLU A 248 -22.50 -11.16 -24.96
C GLU A 248 -22.47 -9.65 -25.19
N THR A 249 -23.62 -9.09 -25.58
CA THR A 249 -23.83 -7.65 -25.60
C THR A 249 -24.55 -7.21 -24.32
N PRO A 250 -24.08 -6.17 -23.61
CA PRO A 250 -24.76 -5.66 -22.44
C PRO A 250 -26.21 -5.25 -22.72
N LYS A 251 -27.11 -5.60 -21.80
CA LYS A 251 -28.56 -5.36 -21.93
C LYS A 251 -29.03 -4.05 -21.30
N PHE A 252 -28.31 -3.56 -20.29
CA PHE A 252 -28.64 -2.31 -19.58
C PHE A 252 -28.23 -1.10 -20.42
N ALA A 253 -29.10 -0.09 -20.48
CA ALA A 253 -28.90 1.07 -21.35
C ALA A 253 -27.69 1.93 -20.95
N GLU A 254 -27.37 1.92 -19.65
CA GLU A 254 -26.29 2.69 -19.04
C GLU A 254 -24.91 2.04 -19.26
N VAL A 255 -24.86 0.76 -19.64
CA VAL A 255 -23.61 0.05 -19.90
C VAL A 255 -23.14 0.34 -21.32
N PRO A 256 -21.84 0.63 -21.53
CA PRO A 256 -21.28 0.79 -22.87
C PRO A 256 -21.59 -0.40 -23.78
N LYS A 257 -21.82 -0.11 -25.05
CA LYS A 257 -22.05 -1.13 -26.10
C LYS A 257 -20.85 -1.28 -27.03
N THR A 258 -19.95 -0.31 -27.03
CA THR A 258 -18.75 -0.29 -27.87
C THR A 258 -17.53 0.10 -27.06
N ASP A 259 -16.35 -0.27 -27.54
CA ASP A 259 -15.09 0.13 -26.90
C ASP A 259 -14.92 1.65 -26.89
N MET A 260 -15.48 2.37 -27.87
CA MET A 260 -15.47 3.83 -27.90
C MET A 260 -16.31 4.45 -26.78
N GLU A 261 -17.49 3.87 -26.50
CA GLU A 261 -18.33 4.29 -25.37
C GLU A 261 -17.67 3.97 -24.02
N ALA A 262 -17.02 2.79 -23.93
CA ALA A 262 -16.28 2.38 -22.74
C ALA A 262 -15.06 3.27 -22.50
N LEU A 263 -14.32 3.62 -23.56
CA LEU A 263 -13.20 4.55 -23.50
C LEU A 263 -13.64 5.93 -22.99
N LYS A 264 -14.75 6.47 -23.50
CA LYS A 264 -15.28 7.76 -23.05
C LYS A 264 -15.66 7.77 -21.56
N LEU A 265 -16.22 6.67 -21.04
CA LEU A 265 -16.45 6.52 -19.60
C LEU A 265 -15.13 6.39 -18.82
N GLY A 266 -14.14 5.68 -19.36
CA GLY A 266 -12.81 5.60 -18.78
C GLY A 266 -12.13 6.97 -18.66
N GLU A 267 -12.24 7.80 -19.69
CA GLU A 267 -11.74 9.18 -19.72
C GLU A 267 -12.42 10.07 -18.68
N GLU A 268 -13.75 9.96 -18.54
CA GLU A 268 -14.48 10.62 -17.45
C GLU A 268 -13.94 10.18 -16.08
N ASN A 269 -13.69 8.88 -15.91
CA ASN A 269 -13.15 8.34 -14.67
C ASN A 269 -11.72 8.84 -14.38
N ILE A 270 -10.86 8.95 -15.39
CA ILE A 270 -9.51 9.54 -15.27
C ILE A 270 -9.60 10.97 -14.73
N CYS A 271 -10.51 11.79 -15.27
CA CYS A 271 -10.70 13.17 -14.78
C CYS A 271 -11.12 13.17 -13.30
N LEU A 272 -12.10 12.34 -12.94
CA LEU A 272 -12.60 12.26 -11.56
C LEU A 272 -11.52 11.79 -10.58
N LEU A 273 -10.77 10.75 -10.94
CA LEU A 273 -9.70 10.21 -10.10
C LEU A 273 -8.52 11.19 -9.96
N SER A 274 -8.22 11.95 -11.02
CA SER A 274 -7.20 13.02 -10.99
C SER A 274 -7.59 14.14 -10.03
N GLU A 275 -8.86 14.58 -10.08
CA GLU A 275 -9.39 15.58 -9.13
C GLU A 275 -9.39 15.09 -7.68
N GLU A 276 -9.57 13.78 -7.47
CA GLU A 276 -9.55 13.16 -6.14
C GLU A 276 -8.13 12.85 -5.62
N GLY A 277 -7.12 12.92 -6.48
CA GLY A 277 -5.74 12.53 -6.14
C GLY A 277 -5.58 11.03 -5.86
N LEU A 278 -6.40 10.18 -6.50
CA LEU A 278 -6.40 8.72 -6.30
C LEU A 278 -5.47 8.03 -7.31
N VAL A 279 -4.16 8.14 -7.04
CA VAL A 279 -3.08 7.77 -7.96
C VAL A 279 -3.08 6.29 -8.34
N GLU A 280 -3.28 5.38 -7.40
CA GLU A 280 -3.32 3.93 -7.70
C GLU A 280 -4.47 3.57 -8.65
N GLN A 281 -5.65 4.13 -8.40
CA GLN A 281 -6.83 3.91 -9.23
C GLN A 281 -6.70 4.58 -10.62
N LEU A 282 -5.91 5.65 -10.74
CA LEU A 282 -5.57 6.24 -12.04
C LEU A 282 -4.81 5.26 -12.92
N GLY A 283 -3.77 4.61 -12.39
CA GLY A 283 -3.00 3.62 -13.15
C GLY A 283 -3.88 2.50 -13.69
N VAL A 284 -4.74 1.92 -12.85
CA VAL A 284 -5.72 0.89 -13.26
C VAL A 284 -6.65 1.39 -14.37
N THR A 285 -7.09 2.65 -14.29
CA THR A 285 -8.01 3.22 -15.27
C THR A 285 -7.31 3.54 -16.60
N TYR A 286 -6.05 3.97 -16.57
CA TYR A 286 -5.23 4.13 -17.78
C TYR A 286 -5.08 2.80 -18.52
N GLY A 287 -4.74 1.71 -17.83
CA GLY A 287 -4.64 0.39 -18.45
C GLY A 287 -5.97 -0.13 -19.02
N LEU A 288 -7.10 0.24 -18.44
CA LEU A 288 -8.42 -0.02 -19.04
C LEU A 288 -8.64 0.80 -20.32
N CYS A 289 -8.31 2.11 -20.29
CA CYS A 289 -8.45 2.99 -21.45
C CYS A 289 -7.56 2.56 -22.61
N ALA A 290 -6.32 2.17 -22.36
CA ALA A 290 -5.42 1.56 -23.34
C ALA A 290 -6.07 0.34 -24.03
N LYS A 291 -6.63 -0.58 -23.23
CA LYS A 291 -7.33 -1.76 -23.75
C LYS A 291 -8.55 -1.42 -24.61
N PHE A 292 -9.36 -0.43 -24.20
CA PHE A 292 -10.52 0.01 -24.99
C PHE A 292 -10.07 0.70 -26.29
N ALA A 293 -9.12 1.64 -26.23
CA ALA A 293 -8.57 2.34 -27.38
C ALA A 293 -8.00 1.35 -28.43
N LYS A 294 -7.22 0.37 -27.97
CA LYS A 294 -6.65 -0.69 -28.83
C LYS A 294 -7.71 -1.51 -29.54
N ARG A 295 -8.76 -1.94 -28.83
CA ARG A 295 -9.88 -2.69 -29.43
C ARG A 295 -10.73 -1.86 -30.38
N ALA A 296 -10.82 -0.55 -30.14
CA ALA A 296 -11.44 0.41 -31.04
C ALA A 296 -10.58 0.77 -32.26
N GLY A 297 -9.34 0.26 -32.36
CA GLY A 297 -8.42 0.54 -33.45
C GLY A 297 -7.65 1.86 -33.33
N LEU A 298 -7.72 2.53 -32.18
CA LEU A 298 -7.02 3.77 -31.87
C LEU A 298 -5.64 3.46 -31.25
N ARG A 299 -4.66 3.11 -32.09
CA ARG A 299 -3.35 2.63 -31.63
C ARG A 299 -2.54 3.70 -30.90
N ASP A 300 -2.34 4.86 -31.52
CA ASP A 300 -1.54 5.95 -30.93
C ASP A 300 -2.11 6.38 -29.56
N LEU A 301 -3.44 6.48 -29.44
CA LEU A 301 -4.09 6.80 -28.18
C LEU A 301 -3.95 5.68 -27.13
N ALA A 302 -3.91 4.42 -27.56
CA ALA A 302 -3.65 3.32 -26.65
C ALA A 302 -2.23 3.41 -26.08
N ASP A 303 -1.24 3.70 -26.93
CA ASP A 303 0.15 3.86 -26.53
C ASP A 303 0.31 5.02 -25.53
N ASP A 304 -0.38 6.15 -25.75
CA ASP A 304 -0.41 7.29 -24.79
C ASP A 304 -0.95 6.87 -23.40
N TYR A 305 -1.94 5.98 -23.35
CA TYR A 305 -2.49 5.49 -22.09
C TYR A 305 -1.59 4.44 -21.43
N GLU A 306 -0.91 3.60 -22.21
CA GLU A 306 0.09 2.65 -21.70
C GLU A 306 1.28 3.40 -21.08
N GLU A 307 1.74 4.49 -21.68
CA GLU A 307 2.80 5.35 -21.11
C GLU A 307 2.36 5.94 -19.76
N LYS A 308 1.13 6.46 -19.65
CA LYS A 308 0.60 7.00 -18.39
C LYS A 308 0.39 5.93 -17.32
N GLU A 309 -0.05 4.73 -17.69
CA GLU A 309 -0.12 3.59 -16.76
C GLU A 309 1.28 3.27 -16.22
N PHE A 310 2.29 3.26 -17.09
CA PHE A 310 3.68 3.02 -16.72
C PHE A 310 4.24 4.10 -15.79
N GLU A 311 3.97 5.39 -16.04
CA GLU A 311 4.35 6.48 -15.13
C GLU A 311 3.79 6.28 -13.71
N ILE A 312 2.51 5.87 -13.61
CA ILE A 312 1.89 5.57 -12.32
C ILE A 312 2.53 4.35 -11.67
N LEU A 313 2.86 3.30 -12.44
CA LEU A 313 3.53 2.12 -11.93
C LEU A 313 4.90 2.50 -11.32
N VAL A 314 5.72 3.28 -12.04
CA VAL A 314 7.01 3.76 -11.55
C VAL A 314 6.86 4.53 -10.23
N ILE A 315 5.85 5.40 -10.11
CA ILE A 315 5.57 6.14 -8.87
C ILE A 315 5.18 5.20 -7.71
N THR A 316 4.44 4.13 -8.00
CA THR A 316 3.80 3.29 -6.98
C THR A 316 4.59 2.04 -6.58
N THR A 317 5.55 1.60 -7.42
CA THR A 317 6.40 0.43 -7.17
C THR A 317 7.88 0.75 -7.10
N GLY A 318 8.31 1.94 -7.55
CA GLY A 318 9.72 2.33 -7.64
C GLY A 318 10.52 1.59 -8.72
N GLU A 319 9.88 0.72 -9.50
CA GLU A 319 10.56 -0.04 -10.56
C GLU A 319 10.41 0.64 -11.92
N TYR A 320 11.56 1.03 -12.49
CA TYR A 320 11.73 1.15 -13.94
C TYR A 320 12.18 -0.22 -14.43
N VAL A 321 11.29 -1.00 -15.04
CA VAL A 321 11.68 -2.23 -15.73
C VAL A 321 12.10 -1.82 -17.15
N GLU A 322 13.41 -1.74 -17.39
CA GLU A 322 13.97 -1.74 -18.76
C GLU A 322 13.75 -3.09 -19.45
#